data_AF-A0A8J4VF59-F1
#
_entry.id   AF-A0A8J4VF59-F1
#
_cell.length_a   1.000
_cell.length_b   1.000
_cell.length_c   1.000
_cell.angle_alpha   90.00
_cell.angle_beta   90.00
_cell.angle_gamma   90.00
#
_symmetry.space_group_name_H-M   'P 1'
#
loop_
_entity.id
_entity.type
_entity.pdbx_description
1 polymer ?
#
loop_
_entity_poly.entity_id
_entity_poly.type
_entity_poly.pdbx_seq_one_letter_code
_entity_poly.pdbx_strand_id
1 'polypeptide(L)'
;MLTDRVWEALVKAFASQMKSAFTASSFVKEIFTMGYPKLFSMIENLLERISRDTDVKGVLPAISSEGKDQMVAAVEIFQTAFLALCLGRLSDLVNTVFSVSSRGNVPTKEHISRIISRIQEEIEAVQLDGRLTLLVLREIGKVLILLAQRAEYQISTGPEARQVSAPATAAQLKNFTLCQHLQEIHTRISSMITGLPSIAADVLSPSLGAIYGVACDSVTSLFQAMLERLESCILQIHDQNFGVHGMDAAMDNNASPYMEELQKCILHFRSEFLSRLLPSSTNAATARTETICTRLVRNMASRVLIFFIRHASLVRPLSESGKLRMARDMAELELAVGQNLFPVEQLGAPYRALRAFRPLIFLETSQLYSLWLDSQGEDQIWKGIKATLDDYATNVRARGDKEFSPVYPLMLQLGSSLTKNAPAS
;
A
#
# COMPACT_ATOMS: atom_id res chain seq x y z
N MET A 1 -14.02 57.86 -6.77
CA MET A 1 -13.91 58.40 -8.14
C MET A 1 -12.50 58.85 -8.51
N LEU A 2 -11.84 59.75 -7.76
CA LEU A 2 -10.45 60.16 -8.09
C LEU A 2 -9.43 59.08 -7.70
N THR A 3 -9.57 58.50 -6.50
CA THR A 3 -8.75 57.39 -6.00
C THR A 3 -8.81 56.16 -6.89
N ASP A 4 -10.01 55.79 -7.34
CA ASP A 4 -10.22 54.64 -8.23
C ASP A 4 -9.50 54.82 -9.57
N ARG A 5 -9.61 56.02 -10.17
CA ARG A 5 -8.91 56.35 -11.42
C ARG A 5 -7.38 56.35 -11.28
N VAL A 6 -6.86 56.80 -10.14
CA VAL A 6 -5.42 56.78 -9.86
C VAL A 6 -4.92 55.35 -9.76
N TRP A 7 -5.64 54.49 -9.04
CA TRP A 7 -5.28 53.08 -8.94
C TRP A 7 -5.41 52.35 -10.26
N GLU A 8 -6.48 52.57 -11.02
CA GLU A 8 -6.64 51.99 -12.35
C GLU A 8 -5.46 52.34 -13.27
N ALA A 9 -5.04 53.62 -13.28
CA ALA A 9 -3.87 54.06 -14.04
C ALA A 9 -2.57 53.42 -13.55
N LEU A 10 -2.38 53.30 -12.23
CA LEU A 10 -1.21 52.71 -11.61
C LEU A 10 -1.11 51.21 -11.93
N VAL A 11 -2.20 50.45 -11.74
CA VAL A 11 -2.26 49.03 -12.07
C VAL A 11 -1.97 48.80 -13.55
N LYS A 12 -2.56 49.61 -14.44
CA LYS A 12 -2.32 49.51 -15.89
C LYS A 12 -0.87 49.80 -16.26
N ALA A 13 -0.28 50.85 -15.68
CA ALA A 13 1.13 51.19 -15.89
C ALA A 13 2.06 50.09 -15.37
N PHE A 14 1.79 49.56 -14.18
CA PHE A 14 2.53 48.47 -13.57
C PHE A 14 2.46 47.19 -14.41
N ALA A 15 1.26 46.79 -14.84
CA ALA A 15 1.07 45.63 -15.71
C ALA A 15 1.79 45.77 -17.05
N SER A 16 1.72 46.95 -17.67
CA SER A 16 2.45 47.24 -18.91
C SER A 16 3.97 47.13 -18.70
N GLN A 17 4.48 47.65 -17.59
CA GLN A 17 5.90 47.61 -17.27
C GLN A 17 6.38 46.19 -16.98
N MET A 18 5.62 45.40 -16.22
CA MET A 18 5.94 44.00 -15.92
C MET A 18 5.93 43.13 -17.19
N LYS A 19 4.94 43.34 -18.07
CA LYS A 19 4.91 42.67 -19.38
C LYS A 19 6.10 43.06 -20.24
N SER A 20 6.42 44.35 -20.32
CA SER A 20 7.59 44.83 -21.07
C SER A 20 8.90 44.28 -20.50
N ALA A 21 9.04 44.22 -19.16
CA ALA A 21 10.20 43.65 -18.49
C ALA A 21 10.37 42.17 -18.83
N PHE A 22 9.27 41.41 -18.94
CA PHE A 22 9.29 40.01 -19.31
C PHE A 22 9.69 39.78 -20.78
N THR A 23 9.27 40.65 -21.71
CA THR A 23 9.50 40.44 -23.15
C THR A 23 10.75 41.11 -23.70
N ALA A 24 11.12 42.28 -23.18
CA ALA A 24 12.15 43.13 -23.77
C ALA A 24 13.57 42.85 -23.23
N SER A 25 13.71 42.26 -22.04
CA SER A 25 15.00 41.99 -21.42
C SER A 25 15.08 40.57 -20.87
N SER A 26 15.96 39.75 -21.45
CA SER A 26 16.24 38.39 -20.98
C SER A 26 16.81 38.39 -19.56
N PHE A 27 17.70 39.34 -19.25
CA PHE A 27 18.30 39.49 -17.93
C PHE A 27 17.26 39.80 -16.84
N VAL A 28 16.40 40.79 -17.06
CA VAL A 28 15.35 41.15 -16.10
C VAL A 28 14.33 40.03 -15.94
N LYS A 29 13.96 39.37 -17.06
CA LYS A 29 13.11 38.18 -17.03
C LYS A 29 13.70 37.09 -16.14
N GLU A 30 14.97 36.76 -16.31
CA GLU A 30 15.64 35.70 -15.55
C GLU A 30 15.70 36.03 -14.05
N ILE A 31 16.12 37.25 -13.71
CA ILE A 31 16.20 37.69 -12.30
C ILE A 31 14.83 37.65 -11.61
N PHE A 32 13.78 38.20 -12.23
CA PHE A 32 12.45 38.19 -11.62
C PHE A 32 11.81 36.80 -11.61
N THR A 33 12.15 35.93 -12.55
CA THR A 33 11.70 34.53 -12.54
C THR A 33 12.34 33.78 -11.38
N MET A 34 13.67 33.84 -11.23
CA MET A 34 14.38 33.17 -10.13
C MET A 34 14.05 33.76 -8.76
N GLY A 35 13.84 35.07 -8.70
CA GLY A 35 13.46 35.81 -7.49
C GLY A 35 11.96 35.86 -7.24
N TYR A 36 11.13 35.14 -8.00
CA TYR A 36 9.68 35.27 -7.95
C TYR A 36 9.08 35.11 -6.54
N PRO A 37 9.48 34.12 -5.71
CA PRO A 37 8.93 33.99 -4.36
C PRO A 37 9.12 35.25 -3.50
N LYS A 38 10.29 35.89 -3.63
CA LYS A 38 10.60 37.15 -2.94
C LYS A 38 9.83 38.32 -3.54
N LEU A 39 9.76 38.41 -4.88
CA LEU A 39 9.00 39.45 -5.58
C LEU A 39 7.53 39.43 -5.18
N PHE A 40 6.92 38.24 -5.18
CA PHE A 40 5.53 38.05 -4.79
C PHE A 40 5.29 38.47 -3.33
N SER A 41 6.13 38.00 -2.40
CA SER A 41 6.04 38.39 -0.99
C SER A 41 6.20 39.91 -0.80
N MET A 42 7.10 40.57 -1.55
CA MET A 42 7.25 42.02 -1.48
C MET A 42 6.01 42.76 -1.98
N ILE A 43 5.39 42.28 -3.06
CA ILE A 43 4.17 42.88 -3.62
C ILE A 43 2.99 42.68 -2.66
N GLU A 44 2.77 41.46 -2.17
CA GLU A 44 1.71 41.19 -1.17
C GLU A 44 1.87 42.05 0.08
N ASN A 45 3.08 42.10 0.67
CA ASN A 45 3.34 42.93 1.84
C ASN A 45 3.11 44.42 1.58
N LEU A 46 3.45 44.92 0.39
CA LEU A 46 3.19 46.30 0.01
C LEU A 46 1.68 46.56 -0.09
N LEU A 47 0.93 45.67 -0.76
CA LEU A 47 -0.51 45.81 -0.94
C LEU A 47 -1.27 45.68 0.39
N GLU A 48 -0.85 44.78 1.28
CA GLU A 48 -1.40 44.66 2.64
C GLU A 48 -1.11 45.89 3.49
N ARG A 49 0.12 46.42 3.44
CA ARG A 49 0.46 47.67 4.14
C ARG A 49 -0.39 48.83 3.65
N ILE A 50 -0.53 48.98 2.33
CA ILE A 50 -1.37 50.04 1.75
C ILE A 50 -2.83 49.86 2.19
N SER A 51 -3.37 48.64 2.12
CA SER A 51 -4.74 48.36 2.55
C SER A 51 -4.94 48.69 4.02
N ARG A 52 -4.04 48.26 4.92
CA ARG A 52 -4.14 48.49 6.36
C ARG A 52 -3.95 49.94 6.75
N ASP A 53 -2.94 50.61 6.19
CA ASP A 53 -2.60 51.99 6.56
C ASP A 53 -3.63 53.00 6.00
N THR A 54 -4.47 52.57 5.05
CA THR A 54 -5.57 53.37 4.48
C THR A 54 -6.95 52.93 4.95
N ASP A 55 -7.04 51.92 5.82
CA ASP A 55 -8.27 51.47 6.46
C ASP A 55 -8.64 52.40 7.61
N VAL A 56 -9.43 53.43 7.30
CA VAL A 56 -9.91 54.43 8.25
C VAL A 56 -11.42 54.29 8.41
N LYS A 57 -11.92 54.31 9.65
CA LYS A 57 -13.36 54.19 9.95
C LYS A 57 -14.19 55.14 9.08
N GLY A 58 -15.07 54.56 8.26
CA GLY A 58 -16.02 55.29 7.42
C GLY A 58 -15.52 55.64 6.01
N VAL A 59 -14.29 55.24 5.64
CA VAL A 59 -13.72 55.44 4.30
C VAL A 59 -13.26 54.08 3.76
N LEU A 60 -13.55 53.80 2.49
CA LEU A 60 -13.03 52.58 1.84
C LEU A 60 -11.50 52.64 1.76
N PRO A 61 -10.79 51.50 1.93
CA PRO A 61 -9.35 51.44 1.75
C PRO A 61 -8.93 52.00 0.40
N ALA A 62 -7.74 52.59 0.32
CA ALA A 62 -7.29 53.26 -0.89
C ALA A 62 -7.20 52.31 -2.08
N ILE A 63 -6.83 51.05 -1.84
CA ILE A 63 -6.81 49.99 -2.85
C ILE A 63 -8.02 49.06 -2.67
N SER A 64 -8.75 48.82 -3.75
CA SER A 64 -9.84 47.84 -3.77
C SER A 64 -9.29 46.41 -3.83
N SER A 65 -10.10 45.42 -3.42
CA SER A 65 -9.75 44.00 -3.58
C SER A 65 -9.44 43.66 -5.05
N GLU A 66 -10.21 44.20 -5.99
CA GLU A 66 -10.00 44.00 -7.43
C GLU A 66 -8.68 44.61 -7.90
N GLY A 67 -8.32 45.80 -7.41
CA GLY A 67 -7.02 46.42 -7.71
C GLY A 67 -5.84 45.60 -7.16
N LYS A 68 -6.00 45.02 -5.96
CA LYS A 68 -5.02 44.08 -5.39
C LYS A 68 -4.84 42.87 -6.31
N ASP A 69 -5.93 42.24 -6.72
CA ASP A 69 -5.91 41.07 -7.60
C ASP A 69 -5.30 41.38 -8.97
N GLN A 70 -5.59 42.55 -9.55
CA GLN A 70 -5.01 42.97 -10.83
C GLN A 70 -3.49 43.24 -10.72
N MET A 71 -3.00 43.78 -9.59
CA MET A 71 -1.56 43.95 -9.36
C MET A 71 -0.84 42.62 -9.19
N VAL A 72 -1.47 41.66 -8.51
CA VAL A 72 -0.95 40.29 -8.41
C VAL A 72 -0.94 39.61 -9.77
N ALA A 73 -2.01 39.74 -10.56
CA ALA A 73 -2.10 39.20 -11.91
C ALA A 73 -1.00 39.75 -12.84
N ALA A 74 -0.59 41.00 -12.66
CA ALA A 74 0.48 41.61 -13.43
C ALA A 74 1.85 40.89 -13.30
N VAL A 75 2.08 40.16 -12.21
CA VAL A 75 3.31 39.38 -11.99
C VAL A 75 3.16 37.87 -12.22
N GLU A 76 1.96 37.37 -12.54
CA GLU A 76 1.72 35.95 -12.81
C GLU A 76 2.51 35.41 -14.01
N ILE A 77 2.94 36.27 -14.94
CA ILE A 77 3.81 35.88 -16.05
C ILE A 77 5.16 35.34 -15.55
N PHE A 78 5.69 35.92 -14.47
CA PHE A 78 6.91 35.45 -13.81
C PHE A 78 6.65 34.19 -12.98
N GLN A 79 5.47 34.08 -12.34
CA GLN A 79 5.04 32.85 -11.66
C GLN A 79 5.06 31.66 -12.62
N THR A 80 4.44 31.83 -13.79
CA THR A 80 4.34 30.77 -14.79
C THR A 80 5.71 30.35 -15.29
N ALA A 81 6.61 31.32 -15.53
CA ALA A 81 7.99 31.04 -15.91
C ALA A 81 8.78 30.34 -14.79
N PHE A 82 8.55 30.73 -13.53
CA PHE A 82 9.19 30.12 -12.36
C PHE A 82 8.77 28.66 -12.20
N LEU A 83 7.47 28.37 -12.27
CA LEU A 83 6.93 27.02 -12.21
C LEU A 83 7.45 26.15 -13.36
N ALA A 84 7.50 26.70 -14.58
CA ALA A 84 8.06 25.99 -15.74
C ALA A 84 9.56 25.68 -15.55
N LEU A 85 10.31 26.59 -14.92
CA LEU A 85 11.72 26.37 -14.59
C LEU A 85 11.89 25.26 -13.53
N CYS A 86 11.11 25.28 -12.45
CA CYS A 86 11.11 24.22 -11.43
C CYS A 86 10.82 22.86 -12.06
N LEU A 87 9.75 22.78 -12.86
CA LEU A 87 9.39 21.56 -13.59
C LEU A 87 10.53 21.09 -14.51
N GLY A 88 11.08 22.00 -15.33
CA GLY A 88 12.12 21.69 -16.30
C GLY A 88 13.39 21.15 -15.65
N ARG A 89 13.93 21.88 -14.66
CA ARG A 89 15.15 21.50 -13.95
C ARG A 89 15.05 20.15 -13.26
N LEU A 90 13.93 19.90 -12.58
CA LEU A 90 13.69 18.63 -11.91
C LEU A 90 13.48 17.49 -12.91
N SER A 91 12.76 17.75 -14.01
CA SER A 91 12.56 16.77 -15.09
C SER A 91 13.88 16.38 -15.76
N ASP A 92 14.75 17.35 -16.03
CA ASP A 92 16.08 17.13 -16.62
C ASP A 92 16.98 16.30 -15.68
N LEU A 93 16.92 16.59 -14.38
CA LEU A 93 17.61 15.79 -13.36
C LEU A 93 17.11 14.34 -13.38
N VAL A 94 15.79 14.12 -13.38
CA VAL A 94 15.20 12.77 -13.44
C VAL A 94 15.60 12.04 -14.73
N ASN A 95 15.55 12.71 -15.89
CA ASN A 95 15.93 12.11 -17.17
C ASN A 95 17.43 11.78 -17.24
N THR A 96 18.27 12.57 -16.58
CA THR A 96 19.72 12.30 -16.48
C THR A 96 19.99 11.08 -15.60
N VAL A 97 19.32 10.98 -14.45
CA VAL A 97 19.48 9.87 -13.52
C VAL A 97 18.90 8.57 -14.09
N PHE A 98 17.75 8.64 -14.76
CA PHE A 98 17.06 7.50 -15.36
C PHE A 98 17.16 7.52 -16.90
N SER A 99 18.38 7.65 -17.42
CA SER A 99 18.62 7.67 -18.86
C SER A 99 18.17 6.37 -19.55
N VAL A 100 17.55 6.51 -20.72
CA VAL A 100 17.07 5.39 -21.54
C VAL A 100 18.23 4.52 -22.05
N SER A 101 19.41 5.12 -22.25
CA SER A 101 20.64 4.42 -22.65
C SER A 101 21.16 3.45 -21.56
N SER A 102 20.72 3.65 -20.32
CA SER A 102 21.25 2.97 -19.13
C SER A 102 20.33 1.89 -18.59
N ARG A 103 19.47 1.26 -19.41
CA ARG A 103 18.56 0.17 -18.95
C ARG A 103 19.26 -0.94 -18.15
N GLY A 104 20.56 -1.13 -18.31
CA GLY A 104 21.36 -2.09 -17.53
C GLY A 104 21.78 -1.61 -16.14
N ASN A 105 21.91 -0.29 -15.91
CA ASN A 105 22.44 0.29 -14.68
C ASN A 105 21.33 0.97 -13.86
N VAL A 106 21.22 0.59 -12.60
CA VAL A 106 20.33 1.24 -11.63
C VAL A 106 20.98 2.54 -11.15
N PRO A 107 20.22 3.62 -10.92
CA PRO A 107 20.71 4.82 -10.27
C PRO A 107 21.43 4.49 -8.96
N THR A 108 22.53 5.20 -8.68
CA THR A 108 23.21 5.05 -7.38
C THR A 108 22.51 5.85 -6.28
N LYS A 109 22.80 5.53 -5.02
CA LYS A 109 22.25 6.25 -3.87
C LYS A 109 22.52 7.76 -3.92
N GLU A 110 23.67 8.18 -4.42
CA GLU A 110 24.03 9.61 -4.56
C GLU A 110 23.16 10.32 -5.61
N HIS A 111 22.73 9.61 -6.65
CA HIS A 111 21.78 10.17 -7.62
C HIS A 111 20.40 10.39 -6.98
N ILE A 112 19.94 9.43 -6.17
CA ILE A 112 18.67 9.51 -5.46
C ILE A 112 18.68 10.63 -4.42
N SER A 113 19.75 10.73 -3.62
CA SER A 113 19.95 11.83 -2.67
C SER A 113 19.92 13.20 -3.37
N ARG A 114 20.54 13.33 -4.55
CA ARG A 114 20.50 14.57 -5.34
C ARG A 114 19.08 14.97 -5.76
N ILE A 115 18.24 14.01 -6.18
CA ILE A 115 16.83 14.27 -6.50
C ILE A 115 16.08 14.77 -5.25
N ILE A 116 16.25 14.07 -4.12
CA ILE A 116 15.57 14.41 -2.86
C ILE A 116 15.99 15.80 -2.37
N SER A 117 17.29 16.09 -2.34
CA SER A 117 17.81 17.41 -1.93
C SER A 117 17.31 18.52 -2.85
N ARG A 118 17.27 18.28 -4.17
CA ARG A 118 16.76 19.30 -5.09
C ARG A 118 15.27 19.58 -4.87
N ILE A 119 14.46 18.55 -4.65
CA ILE A 119 13.03 18.72 -4.32
C ILE A 119 12.88 19.49 -3.00
N GLN A 120 13.71 19.19 -2.00
CA GLN A 120 13.72 19.91 -0.72
C GLN A 120 13.98 21.41 -0.92
N GLU A 121 15.00 21.76 -1.70
CA GLU A 121 15.36 23.15 -2.00
C GLU A 121 14.22 23.91 -2.71
N GLU A 122 13.50 23.27 -3.63
CA GLU A 122 12.34 23.88 -4.31
C GLU A 122 11.19 24.15 -3.33
N ILE A 123 10.94 23.24 -2.38
CA ILE A 123 9.92 23.44 -1.35
C ILE A 123 10.35 24.57 -0.41
N GLU A 124 11.56 24.51 0.15
CA GLU A 124 12.10 25.51 1.08
C GLU A 124 12.10 26.93 0.49
N ALA A 125 12.32 27.08 -0.82
CA ALA A 125 12.28 28.37 -1.51
C ALA A 125 10.91 29.07 -1.46
N VAL A 126 9.82 28.32 -1.24
CA VAL A 126 8.43 28.82 -1.29
C VAL A 126 7.64 28.61 0.01
N GLN A 127 8.20 27.96 1.03
CA GLN A 127 7.50 27.59 2.28
C GLN A 127 6.83 28.77 3.02
N LEU A 128 7.29 30.00 2.81
CA LEU A 128 6.70 31.20 3.42
C LEU A 128 5.34 31.58 2.82
N ASP A 129 5.00 31.03 1.64
CA ASP A 129 3.75 31.30 0.93
C ASP A 129 2.98 30.02 0.67
N GLY A 130 1.78 29.91 1.26
CA GLY A 130 0.93 28.73 1.12
C GLY A 130 0.44 28.49 -0.32
N ARG A 131 0.06 29.53 -1.07
CA ARG A 131 -0.46 29.38 -2.45
C ARG A 131 0.67 28.96 -3.38
N LEU A 132 1.82 29.62 -3.29
CA LEU A 132 2.98 29.30 -4.13
C LEU A 132 3.54 27.91 -3.79
N THR A 133 3.55 27.53 -2.50
CA THR A 133 3.90 26.16 -2.07
C THR A 133 3.03 25.13 -2.76
N LEU A 134 1.69 25.32 -2.76
CA LEU A 134 0.78 24.37 -3.42
C LEU A 134 1.01 24.30 -4.94
N LEU A 135 1.34 25.42 -5.60
CA LEU A 135 1.65 25.43 -7.03
C LEU A 135 2.94 24.66 -7.33
N VAL A 136 4.00 24.87 -6.54
CA VAL A 136 5.27 24.14 -6.68
C VAL A 136 5.09 22.65 -6.40
N LEU A 137 4.29 22.28 -5.38
CA LEU A 137 3.97 20.87 -5.10
C LEU A 137 3.27 20.18 -6.27
N ARG A 138 2.40 20.88 -7.02
CA ARG A 138 1.79 20.33 -8.24
C ARG A 138 2.83 20.05 -9.32
N GLU A 139 3.81 20.92 -9.50
CA GLU A 139 4.90 20.69 -10.45
C GLU A 139 5.81 19.54 -10.00
N ILE A 140 6.15 19.47 -8.71
CA ILE A 140 6.87 18.33 -8.11
C ILE A 140 6.09 17.04 -8.34
N GLY A 141 4.77 17.04 -8.17
CA GLY A 141 3.91 15.89 -8.44
C GLY A 141 4.04 15.36 -9.86
N LYS A 142 4.09 16.25 -10.86
CA LYS A 142 4.34 15.85 -12.27
C LYS A 142 5.71 15.20 -12.45
N VAL A 143 6.75 15.75 -11.81
CA VAL A 143 8.11 15.18 -11.83
C VAL A 143 8.14 13.79 -11.19
N LEU A 144 7.44 13.59 -10.07
CA LEU A 144 7.36 12.30 -9.41
C LEU A 144 6.65 11.24 -10.27
N ILE A 145 5.60 11.64 -10.99
CA ILE A 145 4.96 10.76 -11.98
C ILE A 145 5.94 10.40 -13.09
N LEU A 146 6.70 11.36 -13.63
CA LEU A 146 7.74 11.10 -14.62
C LEU A 146 8.81 10.13 -14.07
N LEU A 147 9.24 10.32 -12.82
CA LEU A 147 10.20 9.44 -12.15
C LEU A 147 9.65 8.02 -12.04
N ALA A 148 8.39 7.87 -11.61
CA ALA A 148 7.72 6.57 -11.55
C ALA A 148 7.71 5.86 -12.92
N GLN A 149 7.32 6.57 -13.99
CA GLN A 149 7.30 6.02 -15.36
C GLN A 149 8.70 5.59 -15.83
N ARG A 150 9.73 6.39 -15.54
CA ARG A 150 11.12 6.05 -15.88
C ARG A 150 11.63 4.85 -15.10
N ALA A 151 11.29 4.76 -13.83
CA ALA A 151 11.64 3.63 -12.98
C ALA A 151 10.93 2.34 -13.42
N GLU A 152 9.64 2.42 -13.76
CA GLU A 152 8.85 1.29 -14.27
C GLU A 152 9.50 0.67 -15.51
N TYR A 153 9.99 1.50 -16.45
CA TYR A 153 10.68 1.04 -17.64
C TYR A 153 12.02 0.32 -17.37
N GLN A 154 12.59 0.53 -16.17
CA GLN A 154 13.80 -0.16 -15.72
C GLN A 154 13.50 -1.50 -15.03
N ILE A 155 12.25 -1.80 -14.64
CA ILE A 155 11.93 -3.06 -13.97
C ILE A 155 12.22 -4.25 -14.90
N SER A 156 12.98 -5.21 -14.39
CA SER A 156 13.19 -6.48 -15.07
C SER A 156 11.99 -7.40 -14.83
N THR A 157 11.30 -7.82 -15.89
CA THR A 157 10.07 -8.63 -15.83
C THR A 157 10.22 -10.07 -16.35
N GLY A 158 11.40 -10.43 -16.86
CA GLY A 158 11.71 -11.74 -17.44
C GLY A 158 11.73 -12.89 -16.41
N PRO A 159 11.92 -14.15 -16.86
CA PRO A 159 11.90 -15.33 -15.99
C PRO A 159 12.98 -15.28 -14.91
N GLU A 160 14.14 -14.69 -15.22
CA GLU A 160 15.24 -14.49 -14.26
C GLU A 160 14.86 -13.60 -13.07
N ALA A 161 13.86 -12.72 -13.22
CA ALA A 161 13.36 -11.87 -12.14
C ALA A 161 12.45 -12.64 -11.16
N ARG A 162 11.84 -13.75 -11.61
CA ARG A 162 10.82 -14.51 -10.86
C ARG A 162 11.35 -15.79 -10.22
N GLN A 163 12.55 -16.23 -10.59
CA GLN A 163 13.10 -17.48 -10.07
C GLN A 163 13.30 -17.42 -8.54
N VAL A 164 13.00 -18.50 -7.81
CA VAL A 164 13.11 -18.53 -6.34
C VAL A 164 13.97 -19.68 -5.81
N SER A 165 14.52 -20.51 -6.70
CA SER A 165 15.24 -21.74 -6.34
C SER A 165 16.75 -21.60 -6.35
N ALA A 166 17.27 -20.69 -7.17
CA ALA A 166 18.69 -20.43 -7.32
C ALA A 166 19.08 -19.15 -6.56
N PRO A 167 20.39 -18.83 -6.46
CA PRO A 167 20.85 -17.56 -5.90
C PRO A 167 20.26 -16.36 -6.65
N ALA A 168 20.19 -15.20 -5.98
CA ALA A 168 19.60 -14.01 -6.57
C ALA A 168 20.30 -13.58 -7.87
N THR A 169 19.51 -13.39 -8.93
CA THR A 169 20.02 -12.99 -10.24
C THR A 169 20.34 -11.49 -10.27
N ALA A 170 21.16 -11.06 -11.23
CA ALA A 170 21.43 -9.64 -11.44
C ALA A 170 20.14 -8.84 -11.71
N ALA A 171 19.16 -9.43 -12.40
CA ALA A 171 17.84 -8.83 -12.63
C ALA A 171 17.07 -8.60 -11.32
N GLN A 172 17.12 -9.57 -10.38
CA GLN A 172 16.49 -9.45 -9.07
C GLN A 172 17.17 -8.40 -8.20
N LEU A 173 18.51 -8.42 -8.14
CA LEU A 173 19.28 -7.42 -7.40
C LEU A 173 19.00 -6.00 -7.92
N LYS A 174 18.88 -5.85 -9.24
CA LYS A 174 18.47 -4.59 -9.87
C LYS A 174 17.09 -4.14 -9.39
N ASN A 175 16.09 -5.01 -9.42
CA ASN A 175 14.75 -4.68 -8.94
C ASN A 175 14.74 -4.35 -7.44
N PHE A 176 15.56 -5.03 -6.62
CA PHE A 176 15.66 -4.77 -5.18
C PHE A 176 16.19 -3.36 -4.90
N THR A 177 17.28 -2.99 -5.57
CA THR A 177 17.86 -1.64 -5.46
C THR A 177 16.86 -0.58 -5.91
N LEU A 178 16.14 -0.82 -7.01
CA LEU A 178 15.10 0.09 -7.50
C LEU A 178 13.96 0.25 -6.49
N CYS A 179 13.45 -0.84 -5.91
CA CYS A 179 12.44 -0.82 -4.85
C CYS A 179 12.90 0.03 -3.66
N GLN A 180 14.14 -0.16 -3.22
CA GLN A 180 14.71 0.56 -2.08
C GLN A 180 14.83 2.06 -2.35
N HIS A 181 15.31 2.44 -3.54
CA HIS A 181 15.44 3.84 -3.94
C HIS A 181 14.08 4.55 -4.06
N LEU A 182 13.09 3.91 -4.68
CA LEU A 182 11.75 4.47 -4.77
C LEU A 182 11.08 4.59 -3.40
N GLN A 183 11.28 3.61 -2.51
CA GLN A 183 10.78 3.68 -1.14
C GLN A 183 11.46 4.81 -0.34
N GLU A 184 12.76 5.03 -0.55
CA GLU A 184 13.49 6.15 0.07
C GLU A 184 12.93 7.50 -0.38
N ILE A 185 12.73 7.69 -1.70
CA ILE A 185 12.09 8.89 -2.26
C ILE A 185 10.71 9.11 -1.65
N HIS A 186 9.86 8.07 -1.67
CA HIS A 186 8.51 8.14 -1.12
C HIS A 186 8.52 8.56 0.36
N THR A 187 9.36 7.92 1.17
CA THR A 187 9.43 8.17 2.62
C THR A 187 9.95 9.57 2.92
N ARG A 188 11.00 10.01 2.22
CA ARG A 188 11.61 11.34 2.42
C ARG A 188 10.66 12.45 2.02
N ILE A 189 10.02 12.36 0.85
CA ILE A 189 9.07 13.39 0.39
C ILE A 189 7.83 13.40 1.26
N SER A 190 7.30 12.23 1.65
CA SER A 190 6.17 12.14 2.59
C SER A 190 6.53 12.83 3.91
N SER A 191 7.75 12.63 4.42
CA SER A 191 8.23 13.31 5.63
C SER A 191 8.33 14.82 5.46
N MET A 192 8.79 15.31 4.31
CA MET A 192 8.93 16.76 4.03
C MET A 192 7.58 17.49 4.09
N ILE A 193 6.50 16.84 3.66
CA ILE A 193 5.17 17.45 3.64
C ILE A 193 4.37 17.31 4.93
N THR A 194 4.86 16.53 5.92
CA THR A 194 4.16 16.41 7.22
C THR A 194 4.04 17.73 7.98
N GLY A 195 4.96 18.67 7.76
CA GLY A 195 4.93 20.02 8.35
C GLY A 195 4.09 21.03 7.57
N LEU A 196 3.53 20.65 6.41
CA LEU A 196 2.72 21.53 5.56
C LEU A 196 1.22 21.33 5.82
N PRO A 197 0.35 22.26 5.39
CA PRO A 197 -1.10 22.10 5.49
C PRO A 197 -1.59 20.79 4.84
N SER A 198 -2.68 20.20 5.34
CA SER A 198 -3.19 18.89 4.86
C SER A 198 -3.43 18.83 3.34
N ILE A 199 -3.79 19.95 2.72
CA ILE A 199 -3.97 20.09 1.27
C ILE A 199 -2.69 19.69 0.50
N ALA A 200 -1.51 19.92 1.07
CA ALA A 200 -0.24 19.50 0.46
C ALA A 200 -0.13 17.98 0.32
N ALA A 201 -0.62 17.23 1.31
CA ALA A 201 -0.67 15.78 1.27
C ALA A 201 -1.64 15.29 0.18
N ASP A 202 -2.81 15.92 0.06
CA ASP A 202 -3.80 15.58 -0.97
C ASP A 202 -3.26 15.84 -2.38
N VAL A 203 -2.54 16.95 -2.58
CA VAL A 203 -1.93 17.31 -3.88
C VAL A 203 -0.88 16.30 -4.33
N LEU A 204 -0.01 15.85 -3.42
CA LEU A 204 1.06 14.89 -3.76
C LEU A 204 0.65 13.44 -3.69
N SER A 205 -0.44 13.09 -2.99
CA SER A 205 -0.93 11.74 -2.78
C SER A 205 -0.97 10.89 -4.07
N PRO A 206 -1.52 11.36 -5.21
CA PRO A 206 -1.53 10.57 -6.45
C PRO A 206 -0.13 10.24 -6.98
N SER A 207 0.78 11.22 -6.91
CA SER A 207 2.15 11.07 -7.41
C SER A 207 3.02 10.19 -6.50
N LEU A 208 2.85 10.30 -5.18
CA LEU A 208 3.48 9.41 -4.20
C LEU A 208 2.92 7.99 -4.32
N GLY A 209 1.62 7.85 -4.54
CA GLY A 209 0.98 6.56 -4.84
C GLY A 209 1.56 5.88 -6.08
N ALA A 210 1.83 6.63 -7.15
CA ALA A 210 2.49 6.09 -8.36
C ALA A 210 3.92 5.58 -8.06
N ILE A 211 4.73 6.35 -7.35
CA ILE A 211 6.08 5.92 -6.91
C ILE A 211 5.99 4.64 -6.08
N TYR A 212 5.07 4.61 -5.13
CA TYR A 212 4.86 3.47 -4.25
C TYR A 212 4.39 2.22 -4.99
N GLY A 213 3.49 2.39 -5.97
CA GLY A 213 3.02 1.31 -6.85
C GLY A 213 4.17 0.68 -7.63
N VAL A 214 4.95 1.50 -8.35
CA VAL A 214 6.11 1.02 -9.13
C VAL A 214 7.16 0.35 -8.23
N ALA A 215 7.38 0.87 -7.03
CA ALA A 215 8.24 0.24 -6.04
C ALA A 215 7.74 -1.16 -5.65
N CYS A 216 6.44 -1.32 -5.39
CA CYS A 216 5.84 -2.63 -5.13
C CYS A 216 6.00 -3.56 -6.34
N ASP A 217 5.64 -3.11 -7.54
CA ASP A 217 5.64 -3.91 -8.76
C ASP A 217 7.01 -4.49 -9.10
N SER A 218 8.09 -3.78 -8.75
CA SER A 218 9.46 -4.25 -8.96
C SER A 218 9.77 -5.57 -8.24
N VAL A 219 9.13 -5.84 -7.09
CA VAL A 219 9.35 -7.05 -6.28
C VAL A 219 8.15 -8.00 -6.24
N THR A 220 6.95 -7.54 -6.62
CA THR A 220 5.70 -8.34 -6.59
C THR A 220 5.88 -9.69 -7.28
N SER A 221 6.50 -9.73 -8.45
CA SER A 221 6.66 -10.97 -9.23
C SER A 221 7.50 -12.04 -8.54
N LEU A 222 8.51 -11.66 -7.75
CA LEU A 222 9.30 -12.58 -6.93
C LEU A 222 8.45 -13.16 -5.79
N PHE A 223 7.74 -12.30 -5.06
CA PHE A 223 6.88 -12.73 -3.95
C PHE A 223 5.75 -13.63 -4.44
N GLN A 224 5.18 -13.35 -5.60
CA GLN A 224 4.16 -14.19 -6.23
C GLN A 224 4.70 -15.58 -6.56
N ALA A 225 5.88 -15.66 -7.21
CA ALA A 225 6.52 -16.94 -7.52
C ALA A 225 6.90 -17.74 -6.27
N MET A 226 7.34 -17.05 -5.21
CA MET A 226 7.62 -17.69 -3.93
C MET A 226 6.34 -18.25 -3.30
N LEU A 227 5.27 -17.47 -3.30
CA LEU A 227 3.98 -17.89 -2.76
C LEU A 227 3.43 -19.09 -3.52
N GLU A 228 3.47 -19.09 -4.86
CA GLU A 228 3.06 -20.22 -5.70
C GLU A 228 3.86 -21.49 -5.38
N ARG A 229 5.18 -21.35 -5.15
CA ARG A 229 6.02 -22.47 -4.72
C ARG A 229 5.63 -23.01 -3.34
N LEU A 230 5.39 -22.14 -2.36
CA LEU A 230 4.95 -22.55 -1.02
C LEU A 230 3.57 -23.21 -1.04
N GLU A 231 2.63 -22.67 -1.81
CA GLU A 231 1.31 -23.26 -1.99
C GLU A 231 1.42 -24.65 -2.67
N SER A 232 2.29 -24.81 -3.66
CA SER A 232 2.57 -26.11 -4.29
C SER A 232 3.13 -27.14 -3.30
N CYS A 233 4.07 -26.76 -2.43
CA CYS A 233 4.55 -27.63 -1.35
C CYS A 233 3.39 -28.04 -0.41
N ILE A 234 2.52 -27.11 -0.02
CA ILE A 234 1.39 -27.42 0.86
C ILE A 234 0.39 -28.37 0.18
N LEU A 235 0.17 -28.26 -1.13
CA LEU A 235 -0.76 -29.15 -1.85
C LEU A 235 -0.34 -30.62 -1.80
N GLN A 236 0.95 -30.92 -1.66
CA GLN A 236 1.47 -32.28 -1.50
C GLN A 236 0.99 -32.96 -0.21
N ILE A 237 0.37 -32.21 0.72
CA ILE A 237 -0.32 -32.80 1.87
C ILE A 237 -1.39 -33.81 1.47
N HIS A 238 -2.01 -33.65 0.29
CA HIS A 238 -3.05 -34.57 -0.21
C HIS A 238 -2.48 -35.86 -0.80
N ASP A 239 -1.18 -35.88 -1.13
CA ASP A 239 -0.49 -37.08 -1.59
C ASP A 239 -0.04 -37.98 -0.42
N GLN A 240 -0.09 -37.45 0.81
CA GLN A 240 0.30 -38.18 2.02
C GLN A 240 -0.87 -38.99 2.57
N ASN A 241 -0.58 -40.23 3.01
CA ASN A 241 -1.58 -41.07 3.64
C ASN A 241 -1.63 -40.85 5.16
N PHE A 242 -2.56 -40.01 5.62
CA PHE A 242 -2.81 -39.77 7.05
C PHE A 242 -3.78 -40.78 7.70
N GLY A 243 -4.28 -41.76 6.93
CA GLY A 243 -5.24 -42.77 7.38
C GLY A 243 -4.61 -44.11 7.73
N VAL A 244 -3.27 -44.23 7.77
CA VAL A 244 -2.58 -45.49 8.06
C VAL A 244 -2.78 -45.90 9.53
N HIS A 245 -3.12 -47.16 9.75
CA HIS A 245 -3.29 -47.78 11.07
C HIS A 245 -2.23 -48.88 11.26
N GLY A 246 -1.50 -48.91 12.38
CA GLY A 246 -0.58 -50.00 12.74
C GLY A 246 0.87 -49.58 13.05
N MET A 247 1.75 -50.58 13.20
CA MET A 247 3.18 -50.44 13.59
C MET A 247 3.98 -49.53 12.63
N ASP A 248 3.58 -49.46 11.35
CA ASP A 248 4.18 -48.59 10.32
C ASP A 248 4.00 -47.09 10.62
N ALA A 249 2.96 -46.71 11.37
CA ALA A 249 2.74 -45.31 11.74
C ALA A 249 3.62 -44.84 12.92
N ALA A 250 4.16 -45.78 13.72
CA ALA A 250 5.01 -45.47 14.88
C ALA A 250 6.49 -45.28 14.53
N MET A 251 6.92 -45.83 13.39
CA MET A 251 8.30 -45.72 12.88
C MET A 251 8.56 -44.41 12.12
N ASP A 252 7.50 -43.72 11.71
CA ASP A 252 7.55 -42.57 10.81
C ASP A 252 7.54 -41.26 11.60
N ASN A 253 8.53 -41.13 12.50
CA ASN A 253 8.71 -40.00 13.41
C ASN A 253 9.52 -38.85 12.77
N ASN A 254 9.65 -38.84 11.45
CA ASN A 254 10.29 -37.77 10.70
C ASN A 254 9.27 -36.68 10.34
N ALA A 255 9.76 -35.48 10.06
CA ALA A 255 8.92 -34.40 9.54
C ALA A 255 8.29 -34.85 8.21
N SER A 256 7.07 -34.42 7.92
CA SER A 256 6.44 -34.76 6.65
C SER A 256 7.28 -34.21 5.49
N PRO A 257 7.50 -34.95 4.40
CA PRO A 257 8.46 -34.58 3.36
C PRO A 257 8.10 -33.24 2.69
N TYR A 258 6.81 -32.95 2.54
CA TYR A 258 6.34 -31.66 2.02
C TYR A 258 6.64 -30.49 2.97
N MET A 259 6.63 -30.73 4.29
CA MET A 259 6.94 -29.74 5.31
C MET A 259 8.44 -29.46 5.39
N GLU A 260 9.27 -30.49 5.23
CA GLU A 260 10.72 -30.30 5.09
C GLU A 260 11.07 -29.46 3.86
N GLU A 261 10.44 -29.73 2.71
CA GLU A 261 10.65 -28.93 1.50
C GLU A 261 10.13 -27.50 1.68
N LEU A 262 8.97 -27.32 2.32
CA LEU A 262 8.44 -26.00 2.64
C LEU A 262 9.41 -25.19 3.50
N GLN A 263 9.96 -25.81 4.56
CA GLN A 263 10.96 -25.19 5.43
C GLN A 263 12.23 -24.81 4.67
N LYS A 264 12.76 -25.71 3.83
CA LYS A 264 13.93 -25.43 2.98
C LYS A 264 13.68 -24.24 2.05
N CYS A 265 12.50 -24.19 1.43
CA CYS A 265 12.10 -23.08 0.58
C CYS A 265 12.04 -21.76 1.35
N ILE A 266 11.39 -21.74 2.52
CA ILE A 266 11.28 -20.56 3.37
C ILE A 266 12.66 -20.07 3.84
N LEU A 267 13.51 -20.99 4.29
CA LEU A 267 14.87 -20.69 4.76
C LEU A 267 15.72 -20.10 3.64
N HIS A 268 15.72 -20.74 2.45
CA HIS A 268 16.41 -20.22 1.27
C HIS A 268 15.91 -18.82 0.89
N PHE A 269 14.59 -18.62 0.91
CA PHE A 269 14.01 -17.32 0.59
C PHE A 269 14.47 -16.23 1.58
N ARG A 270 14.56 -16.58 2.86
CA ARG A 270 15.03 -15.70 3.92
C ARG A 270 16.52 -15.34 3.77
N SER A 271 17.37 -16.34 3.53
CA SER A 271 18.82 -16.17 3.45
C SER A 271 19.24 -15.45 2.17
N GLU A 272 18.62 -15.77 1.04
CA GLU A 272 18.98 -15.19 -0.25
C GLU A 272 18.25 -13.88 -0.51
N PHE A 273 16.92 -13.85 -0.46
CA PHE A 273 16.19 -12.68 -0.96
C PHE A 273 15.88 -11.67 0.14
N LEU A 274 15.31 -12.13 1.26
CA LEU A 274 14.87 -11.21 2.32
C LEU A 274 16.02 -10.55 3.07
N SER A 275 17.17 -11.20 3.19
CA SER A 275 18.38 -10.61 3.77
C SER A 275 18.87 -9.36 3.00
N ARG A 276 18.56 -9.30 1.69
CA ARG A 276 18.93 -8.21 0.78
C ARG A 276 17.86 -7.11 0.71
N LEU A 277 16.60 -7.49 0.91
CA LEU A 277 15.44 -6.59 0.82
C LEU A 277 15.10 -5.91 2.15
N LEU A 278 15.27 -6.59 3.27
CA LEU A 278 14.93 -6.08 4.59
C LEU A 278 16.13 -5.33 5.20
N PRO A 279 15.91 -4.18 5.85
CA PRO A 279 16.97 -3.51 6.58
C PRO A 279 17.50 -4.42 7.70
N SER A 280 18.82 -4.41 7.90
CA SER A 280 19.46 -5.18 8.97
C SER A 280 18.85 -4.85 10.33
N SER A 281 18.61 -5.90 11.13
CA SER A 281 17.98 -5.88 12.47
C SER A 281 18.53 -4.80 13.43
N THR A 282 19.76 -4.34 13.23
CA THR A 282 20.39 -3.26 14.01
C THR A 282 19.66 -1.92 13.96
N ASN A 283 18.81 -1.67 12.95
CA ASN A 283 18.01 -0.44 12.81
C ASN A 283 16.52 -0.63 13.07
N ALA A 284 16.08 -1.79 13.59
CA ALA A 284 14.66 -2.08 13.81
C ALA A 284 14.02 -1.21 14.90
N ALA A 285 14.80 -0.70 15.86
CA ALA A 285 14.31 0.19 16.92
C ALA A 285 13.94 1.61 16.41
N THR A 286 14.47 2.04 15.26
CA THR A 286 14.19 3.35 14.65
C THR A 286 13.19 3.30 13.50
N ALA A 287 12.88 2.10 12.97
CA ALA A 287 11.91 1.91 11.89
C ALA A 287 10.49 1.68 12.44
N ARG A 288 9.85 2.73 12.96
CA ARG A 288 8.40 2.72 13.26
C ARG A 288 7.53 2.62 12.00
N THR A 289 8.13 2.77 10.82
CA THR A 289 7.44 2.79 9.52
C THR A 289 7.60 1.45 8.82
N GLU A 290 6.46 0.80 8.55
CA GLU A 290 6.38 -0.41 7.75
C GLU A 290 6.92 -0.19 6.33
N THR A 291 7.85 -1.03 5.90
CA THR A 291 8.40 -1.01 4.53
C THR A 291 7.54 -1.83 3.58
N ILE A 292 7.68 -1.57 2.27
CA ILE A 292 6.98 -2.34 1.22
C ILE A 292 7.28 -3.84 1.38
N CYS A 293 8.54 -4.19 1.57
CA CYS A 293 8.97 -5.58 1.72
C CYS A 293 8.41 -6.21 3.00
N THR A 294 8.42 -5.52 4.15
CA THR A 294 7.83 -6.06 5.38
C THR A 294 6.33 -6.32 5.23
N ARG A 295 5.61 -5.48 4.49
CA ARG A 295 4.19 -5.68 4.18
C ARG A 295 3.96 -6.92 3.31
N LEU A 296 4.73 -7.06 2.24
CA LEU A 296 4.63 -8.21 1.32
C LEU A 296 4.95 -9.52 2.04
N VAL A 297 5.98 -9.53 2.89
CA VAL A 297 6.34 -10.68 3.73
C VAL A 297 5.21 -11.02 4.71
N ARG A 298 4.61 -10.02 5.37
CA ARG A 298 3.46 -10.24 6.26
C ARG A 298 2.25 -10.85 5.53
N ASN A 299 1.95 -10.35 4.34
CA ASN A 299 0.85 -10.85 3.51
C ASN A 299 1.12 -12.29 3.06
N MET A 300 2.34 -12.60 2.63
CA MET A 300 2.76 -13.95 2.26
C MET A 300 2.67 -14.92 3.45
N ALA A 301 3.21 -14.55 4.61
CA ALA A 301 3.10 -15.34 5.84
C ALA A 301 1.64 -15.61 6.23
N SER A 302 0.79 -14.58 6.21
CA SER A 302 -0.65 -14.70 6.47
C SER A 302 -1.32 -15.69 5.51
N ARG A 303 -1.00 -15.58 4.22
CA ARG A 303 -1.57 -16.43 3.17
C ARG A 303 -1.14 -17.88 3.33
N VAL A 304 0.13 -18.13 3.60
CA VAL A 304 0.68 -19.49 3.83
C VAL A 304 -0.04 -20.19 4.99
N LEU A 305 -0.27 -19.49 6.11
CA LEU A 305 -1.01 -20.07 7.25
C LEU A 305 -2.46 -20.43 6.89
N ILE A 306 -3.20 -19.50 6.27
CA ILE A 306 -4.59 -19.75 5.89
C ILE A 306 -4.70 -20.84 4.83
N PHE A 307 -3.79 -20.86 3.85
CA PHE A 307 -3.76 -21.86 2.81
C PHE A 307 -3.51 -23.25 3.39
N PHE A 308 -2.55 -23.38 4.32
CA PHE A 308 -2.33 -24.62 5.05
C PHE A 308 -3.58 -25.07 5.81
N ILE A 309 -4.19 -24.20 6.61
CA ILE A 309 -5.40 -24.55 7.38
C ILE A 309 -6.50 -25.06 6.46
N ARG A 310 -6.72 -24.37 5.32
CA ARG A 310 -7.71 -24.78 4.32
C ARG A 310 -7.44 -26.20 3.84
N HIS A 311 -6.21 -26.52 3.44
CA HIS A 311 -5.91 -27.85 2.91
C HIS A 311 -5.85 -28.93 3.99
N ALA A 312 -5.29 -28.65 5.15
CA ALA A 312 -5.28 -29.55 6.30
C ALA A 312 -6.70 -29.90 6.78
N SER A 313 -7.66 -28.97 6.67
CA SER A 313 -9.07 -29.23 7.01
C SER A 313 -9.74 -30.27 6.10
N LEU A 314 -9.27 -30.41 4.86
CA LEU A 314 -9.82 -31.32 3.86
C LEU A 314 -9.22 -32.73 3.92
N VAL A 315 -8.08 -32.91 4.60
CA VAL A 315 -7.41 -34.21 4.71
C VAL A 315 -8.22 -35.15 5.60
N ARG A 316 -8.89 -36.13 5.01
CA ARG A 316 -9.64 -37.19 5.72
C ARG A 316 -9.55 -38.51 4.93
N PRO A 317 -9.60 -39.68 5.58
CA PRO A 317 -9.69 -39.90 7.04
C PRO A 317 -8.36 -39.64 7.77
N LEU A 318 -8.44 -39.28 9.06
CA LEU A 318 -7.28 -39.12 9.94
C LEU A 318 -7.29 -40.22 11.01
N SER A 319 -6.25 -41.05 11.04
CA SER A 319 -6.00 -41.96 12.17
C SER A 319 -5.44 -41.17 13.37
N GLU A 320 -5.36 -41.78 14.56
CA GLU A 320 -4.76 -41.14 15.74
C GLU A 320 -3.30 -40.70 15.50
N SER A 321 -2.51 -41.54 14.81
CA SER A 321 -1.15 -41.19 14.37
C SER A 321 -1.16 -40.07 13.33
N GLY A 322 -2.11 -40.07 12.38
CA GLY A 322 -2.29 -39.01 11.40
C GLY A 322 -2.63 -37.66 12.04
N LYS A 323 -3.47 -37.63 13.09
CA LYS A 323 -3.79 -36.43 13.88
C LYS A 323 -2.55 -35.85 14.56
N LEU A 324 -1.74 -36.70 15.20
CA LEU A 324 -0.49 -36.28 15.83
C LEU A 324 0.52 -35.74 14.81
N ARG A 325 0.65 -36.41 13.65
CA ARG A 325 1.50 -35.95 12.54
C ARG A 325 1.06 -34.57 12.04
N MET A 326 -0.24 -34.37 11.81
CA MET A 326 -0.78 -33.06 11.40
C MET A 326 -0.50 -31.97 12.44
N ALA A 327 -0.66 -32.27 13.73
CA ALA A 327 -0.38 -31.31 14.80
C ALA A 327 1.12 -30.96 14.90
N ARG A 328 2.01 -31.88 14.53
CA ARG A 328 3.44 -31.62 14.39
C ARG A 328 3.73 -30.74 13.17
N ASP A 329 3.20 -31.08 12.00
CA ASP A 329 3.32 -30.28 10.78
C ASP A 329 2.87 -28.83 11.02
N MET A 330 1.79 -28.62 11.78
CA MET A 330 1.33 -27.30 12.20
C MET A 330 2.36 -26.54 13.06
N ALA A 331 2.99 -27.23 14.02
CA ALA A 331 4.01 -26.63 14.88
C ALA A 331 5.27 -26.27 14.09
N GLU A 332 5.64 -27.14 13.15
CA GLU A 332 6.76 -26.93 12.22
C GLU A 332 6.50 -25.75 11.29
N LEU A 333 5.27 -25.62 10.75
CA LEU A 333 4.85 -24.47 9.96
C LEU A 333 4.89 -23.17 10.78
N GLU A 334 4.33 -23.20 11.99
CA GLU A 334 4.32 -22.05 12.91
C GLU A 334 5.76 -21.56 13.18
N LEU A 335 6.67 -22.49 13.45
CA LEU A 335 8.09 -22.21 13.68
C LEU A 335 8.77 -21.65 12.43
N ALA A 336 8.58 -22.30 11.28
CA ALA A 336 9.20 -21.91 10.01
C ALA A 336 8.80 -20.49 9.60
N VAL A 337 7.51 -20.18 9.68
CA VAL A 337 6.98 -18.85 9.36
C VAL A 337 7.45 -17.81 10.38
N GLY A 338 7.38 -18.14 11.68
CA GLY A 338 7.74 -17.22 12.76
C GLY A 338 9.21 -16.82 12.77
N GLN A 339 10.12 -17.77 12.53
CA GLN A 339 11.55 -17.52 12.55
C GLN A 339 12.08 -16.88 11.26
N ASN A 340 11.49 -17.23 10.10
CA ASN A 340 12.11 -16.94 8.80
C ASN A 340 11.30 -16.00 7.92
N LEU A 341 9.99 -15.86 8.10
CA LEU A 341 9.18 -14.91 7.32
C LEU A 341 8.80 -13.71 8.17
N PHE A 342 7.91 -13.91 9.15
CA PHE A 342 7.31 -12.82 9.91
C PHE A 342 6.88 -13.31 11.30
N PRO A 343 7.06 -12.50 12.37
CA PRO A 343 6.59 -12.85 13.70
C PRO A 343 5.10 -13.19 13.71
N VAL A 344 4.76 -14.44 14.03
CA VAL A 344 3.39 -14.97 13.89
C VAL A 344 2.40 -14.28 14.81
N GLU A 345 2.86 -13.77 15.95
CA GLU A 345 2.05 -13.04 16.93
C GLU A 345 1.49 -11.73 16.34
N GLN A 346 2.21 -11.14 15.38
CA GLN A 346 1.83 -9.90 14.70
C GLN A 346 0.92 -10.14 13.48
N LEU A 347 0.64 -11.40 13.10
CA LEU A 347 -0.24 -11.71 11.97
C LEU A 347 -1.73 -11.54 12.34
N GLY A 348 -2.09 -11.64 13.62
CA GLY A 348 -3.48 -11.45 14.07
C GLY A 348 -4.39 -12.63 13.70
N ALA A 349 -5.43 -12.38 12.88
CA ALA A 349 -6.47 -13.37 12.60
C ALA A 349 -5.97 -14.70 11.97
N PRO A 350 -5.05 -14.69 10.99
CA PRO A 350 -4.45 -15.93 10.44
C PRO A 350 -3.77 -16.80 11.50
N TYR A 351 -3.02 -16.20 12.43
CA TYR A 351 -2.36 -16.94 13.49
C TYR A 351 -3.35 -17.49 14.50
N ARG A 352 -4.36 -16.69 14.90
CA ARG A 352 -5.46 -17.18 15.74
C ARG A 352 -6.20 -18.36 15.12
N ALA A 353 -6.42 -18.33 13.80
CA ALA A 353 -7.04 -19.44 13.08
C ALA A 353 -6.18 -20.71 13.15
N LEU A 354 -4.85 -20.61 13.00
CA LEU A 354 -3.93 -21.74 13.15
C LEU A 354 -3.99 -22.35 14.56
N ARG A 355 -3.97 -21.49 15.59
CA ARG A 355 -4.07 -21.90 16.99
C ARG A 355 -5.41 -22.54 17.32
N ALA A 356 -6.50 -22.00 16.78
CA ALA A 356 -7.85 -22.54 16.95
C ALA A 356 -8.03 -23.86 16.21
N PHE A 357 -7.40 -24.04 15.04
CA PHE A 357 -7.52 -25.26 14.24
C PHE A 357 -6.86 -26.48 14.91
N ARG A 358 -5.77 -26.28 15.66
CA ARG A 358 -5.00 -27.36 16.28
C ARG A 358 -5.83 -28.30 17.17
N PRO A 359 -6.62 -27.81 18.15
CA PRO A 359 -7.50 -28.69 18.94
C PRO A 359 -8.63 -29.32 18.11
N LEU A 360 -9.11 -28.66 17.06
CA LEU A 360 -10.23 -29.17 16.24
C LEU A 360 -9.87 -30.46 15.48
N ILE A 361 -8.59 -30.70 15.20
CA ILE A 361 -8.13 -31.95 14.56
C ILE A 361 -8.39 -33.17 15.45
N PHE A 362 -8.41 -32.99 16.77
CA PHE A 362 -8.60 -34.07 17.74
C PHE A 362 -10.08 -34.31 18.09
N LEU A 363 -10.97 -33.38 17.72
CA LEU A 363 -12.40 -33.52 17.96
C LEU A 363 -13.04 -34.42 16.90
N GLU A 364 -13.98 -35.24 17.33
CA GLU A 364 -14.84 -35.97 16.40
C GLU A 364 -15.80 -35.01 15.69
N THR A 365 -16.22 -35.33 14.46
CA THR A 365 -17.17 -34.49 13.69
C THR A 365 -18.50 -34.28 14.45
N SER A 366 -18.93 -35.26 15.24
CA SER A 366 -20.07 -35.18 16.15
C SER A 366 -19.90 -34.11 17.23
N GLN A 367 -18.72 -34.05 17.83
CA GLN A 367 -18.36 -33.09 18.88
C GLN A 367 -18.17 -31.67 18.31
N LEU A 368 -17.69 -31.56 17.08
CA LEU A 368 -17.63 -30.28 16.37
C LEU A 368 -19.03 -29.73 16.09
N TYR A 369 -19.95 -30.60 15.69
CA TYR A 369 -21.34 -30.21 15.45
C TYR A 369 -22.03 -29.77 16.74
N SER A 370 -21.85 -30.51 17.84
CA SER A 370 -22.41 -30.11 19.14
C SER A 370 -21.81 -28.79 19.63
N LEU A 371 -20.50 -28.61 19.54
CA LEU A 371 -19.83 -27.38 19.99
C LEU A 371 -20.18 -26.16 19.11
N TRP A 372 -20.45 -26.39 17.81
CA TRP A 372 -21.02 -25.37 16.93
C TRP A 372 -22.45 -25.03 17.33
N LEU A 373 -23.31 -26.03 17.54
CA LEU A 373 -24.68 -25.82 18.02
C LEU A 373 -24.72 -25.07 19.35
N ASP A 374 -23.86 -25.43 20.30
CA ASP A 374 -23.81 -24.81 21.64
C ASP A 374 -23.28 -23.36 21.61
N SER A 375 -22.55 -22.97 20.55
CA SER A 375 -21.98 -21.61 20.39
C SER A 375 -22.83 -20.67 19.54
N GLN A 376 -23.83 -21.18 18.84
CA GLN A 376 -24.77 -20.37 18.05
C GLN A 376 -26.05 -20.13 18.86
N GLY A 377 -26.61 -18.92 18.76
CA GLY A 377 -27.97 -18.68 19.27
C GLY A 377 -28.98 -19.54 18.50
N GLU A 378 -30.02 -20.03 19.18
CA GLU A 378 -31.06 -20.90 18.62
C GLU A 378 -31.63 -20.37 17.28
N ASP A 379 -31.68 -19.04 17.11
CA ASP A 379 -32.09 -18.37 15.88
C ASP A 379 -31.18 -18.63 14.67
N GLN A 380 -29.86 -18.67 14.86
CA GLN A 380 -28.91 -18.93 13.76
C GLN A 380 -28.90 -20.40 13.37
N ILE A 381 -29.06 -21.30 14.35
CA ILE A 381 -29.22 -22.74 14.13
C ILE A 381 -30.49 -22.98 13.31
N TRP A 382 -31.61 -22.37 13.72
CA TRP A 382 -32.86 -22.46 12.99
C TRP A 382 -32.77 -21.89 11.59
N LYS A 383 -32.05 -20.77 11.38
CA LYS A 383 -31.83 -20.20 10.05
C LYS A 383 -31.12 -21.17 9.11
N GLY A 384 -30.12 -21.90 9.60
CA GLY A 384 -29.42 -22.95 8.85
C GLY A 384 -30.32 -24.14 8.51
N ILE A 385 -31.06 -24.65 9.50
CA ILE A 385 -32.01 -25.78 9.32
C ILE A 385 -33.16 -25.39 8.37
N LYS A 386 -33.66 -24.15 8.48
CA LYS A 386 -34.72 -23.66 7.59
C LYS A 386 -34.25 -23.56 6.15
N ALA A 387 -33.02 -23.13 5.90
CA ALA A 387 -32.46 -23.08 4.55
C ALA A 387 -32.41 -24.47 3.89
N THR A 388 -32.01 -25.50 4.62
CA THR A 388 -31.99 -26.88 4.10
C THR A 388 -33.39 -27.46 3.90
N LEU A 389 -34.35 -27.11 4.77
CA LEU A 389 -35.76 -27.45 4.60
C LEU A 389 -36.36 -26.75 3.36
N ASP A 390 -36.03 -25.49 3.14
CA ASP A 390 -36.49 -24.72 1.98
C ASP A 390 -35.91 -25.31 0.67
N ASP A 391 -34.63 -25.72 0.66
CA ASP A 391 -34.00 -26.42 -0.46
C ASP A 391 -34.64 -27.80 -0.72
N TYR A 392 -34.95 -28.56 0.34
CA TYR A 392 -35.71 -29.80 0.22
C TYR A 392 -37.08 -29.57 -0.42
N ALA A 393 -37.81 -28.57 0.04
CA ALA A 393 -39.14 -28.26 -0.50
C ALA A 393 -39.09 -27.82 -1.96
N THR A 394 -38.05 -27.07 -2.33
CA THR A 394 -37.80 -26.64 -3.71
C THR A 394 -37.49 -27.84 -4.61
N ASN A 395 -36.68 -28.78 -4.12
CA ASN A 395 -36.36 -30.02 -4.85
C ASN A 395 -37.55 -30.97 -5.00
N VAL A 396 -38.41 -31.13 -3.98
CA VAL A 396 -39.63 -31.95 -4.07
C VAL A 396 -40.61 -31.36 -5.08
N ARG A 397 -40.80 -30.04 -5.05
CA ARG A 397 -41.64 -29.33 -6.04
C ARG A 397 -41.09 -29.42 -7.45
N ALA A 398 -39.76 -29.35 -7.63
CA ALA A 398 -39.12 -29.51 -8.92
C ALA A 398 -39.29 -30.93 -9.51
N ARG A 399 -39.46 -31.95 -8.66
CA ARG A 399 -39.75 -33.33 -9.06
C ARG A 399 -41.24 -33.58 -9.37
N GLY A 400 -42.11 -32.60 -9.13
CA GLY A 400 -43.55 -32.71 -9.37
C GLY A 400 -44.33 -33.42 -8.26
N ASP A 401 -43.65 -33.80 -7.17
CA ASP A 401 -44.27 -34.45 -6.01
C ASP A 401 -45.06 -33.42 -5.19
N LYS A 402 -46.30 -33.77 -4.82
CA LYS A 402 -47.19 -32.92 -4.02
C LYS A 402 -47.16 -33.24 -2.53
N GLU A 403 -46.49 -34.31 -2.15
CA GLU A 403 -46.41 -34.79 -0.77
C GLU A 403 -45.00 -34.58 -0.24
N PHE A 404 -44.89 -33.79 0.83
CA PHE A 404 -43.65 -33.69 1.59
C PHE A 404 -43.56 -34.85 2.58
N SER A 405 -42.34 -35.22 2.96
CA SER A 405 -42.14 -36.11 4.11
C SER A 405 -42.90 -35.58 5.33
N PRO A 406 -43.59 -36.43 6.11
CA PRO A 406 -44.32 -36.02 7.32
C PRO A 406 -43.44 -35.34 8.37
N VAL A 407 -42.11 -35.51 8.28
CA VAL A 407 -41.12 -34.82 9.12
C VAL A 407 -40.99 -33.32 8.77
N TYR A 408 -41.19 -32.95 7.51
CA TYR A 408 -41.05 -31.57 7.03
C TYR A 408 -41.96 -30.55 7.76
N PRO A 409 -43.29 -30.75 7.83
CA PRO A 409 -44.17 -29.82 8.55
C PRO A 409 -43.90 -29.79 10.06
N LEU A 410 -43.49 -30.93 10.65
CA LEU A 410 -43.14 -31.01 12.08
C LEU A 410 -41.88 -30.19 12.39
N MET A 411 -40.85 -30.27 11.55
CA MET A 411 -39.63 -29.47 11.72
C MET A 411 -39.90 -27.97 11.56
N LEU A 412 -40.78 -27.56 10.63
CA LEU A 412 -41.22 -26.16 10.50
C LEU A 412 -41.97 -25.65 11.73
N GLN A 413 -42.86 -26.47 12.31
CA GLN A 413 -43.58 -26.12 13.54
C GLN A 413 -42.63 -25.99 14.73
N LEU A 414 -41.73 -26.94 14.92
CA LEU A 414 -40.73 -26.90 15.99
C LEU A 414 -39.81 -25.68 15.87
N GLY A 415 -39.31 -25.40 14.68
CA GLY A 415 -38.44 -24.25 14.45
C GLY A 415 -39.09 -22.89 14.61
N SER A 416 -40.35 -22.75 14.19
CA SER A 416 -41.12 -21.51 14.42
C SER A 416 -41.43 -21.26 15.91
N SER A 417 -41.36 -22.29 16.74
CA SER A 417 -41.53 -22.20 18.20
C SER A 417 -40.23 -21.79 18.90
N LEU A 418 -39.06 -22.20 18.37
CA LEU A 418 -37.74 -21.78 18.86
C LEU A 418 -37.55 -20.26 18.72
N THR A 419 -37.92 -19.68 17.57
CA THR A 419 -37.81 -18.22 17.35
C THR A 419 -38.82 -17.37 18.14
N LYS A 420 -39.90 -17.97 18.66
CA LYS A 420 -40.94 -17.25 19.41
C LYS A 420 -40.62 -17.12 20.90
N ASN A 421 -39.71 -17.95 21.42
CA ASN A 421 -39.35 -17.98 22.83
C ASN A 421 -38.01 -17.28 23.13
N ALA A 422 -37.35 -16.69 22.13
CA ALA A 422 -36.16 -15.87 22.37
C ALA A 422 -36.54 -14.61 23.18
N PRO A 423 -36.03 -14.44 24.41
CA PRO A 423 -36.26 -13.21 25.16
C PRO A 423 -35.56 -12.07 24.42
N ALA A 424 -36.29 -10.98 24.16
CA ALA A 424 -35.71 -9.76 23.62
C ALA A 424 -34.56 -9.31 24.54
N SER A 425 -33.32 -9.43 24.07
CA SER A 425 -32.11 -8.89 24.72
C SER A 425 -31.27 -8.20 23.67
#